data_AF-I0KEK6-F1
#
_entry.id   AF-I0KEK6-F1
#
_cell.length_a   1.000
_cell.length_b   1.000
_cell.length_c   1.000
_cell.angle_alpha   90.00
_cell.angle_beta   90.00
_cell.angle_gamma   90.00
#
_symmetry.space_group_name_H-M   'P 1'
#
loop_
_entity.id
_entity.type
_entity.pdbx_description
1 polymer ?
#
loop_
_entity_poly.entity_id
_entity_poly.type
_entity_poly.pdbx_seq_one_letter_code
_entity_poly.pdbx_strand_id
1 'polypeptide(L)'
;MTRWIFVLLLTSLLSCTDKATLNPEGGDVLESSATLRGNSLPVDGCDAHLWLMTTGTSSDSRTYIRLPTQVTRPLMDRVIQAQVAASGTGYWMGSKDVTIRYRETGQTTTLQCGWGATQEVKTIDLLDIR
;
A
#
# COMPACT_ATOMS: atom_id res chain seq x y z
N MET A 1 21.48 9.54 -56.69
CA MET A 1 22.59 9.29 -55.73
C MET A 1 23.21 10.62 -55.33
N THR A 2 22.86 11.14 -54.16
CA THR A 2 23.40 12.30 -53.40
C THR A 2 22.31 12.63 -52.36
N ARG A 3 22.51 13.03 -51.10
CA ARG A 3 23.63 13.48 -50.25
C ARG A 3 23.13 13.29 -48.79
N TRP A 4 23.87 12.59 -47.94
CA TRP A 4 24.57 13.13 -46.75
C TRP A 4 23.75 14.00 -45.76
N ILE A 5 23.55 13.39 -44.58
CA ILE A 5 23.65 13.92 -43.20
C ILE A 5 22.77 15.11 -42.81
N PHE A 6 21.84 14.85 -41.87
CA PHE A 6 21.52 15.77 -40.78
C PHE A 6 21.71 15.08 -39.43
N VAL A 7 22.70 15.59 -38.70
CA VAL A 7 23.08 15.27 -37.32
C VAL A 7 22.40 16.29 -36.40
N LEU A 8 22.22 15.90 -35.13
CA LEU A 8 21.84 16.69 -33.94
C LEU A 8 20.33 16.92 -33.70
N LEU A 9 19.80 16.38 -32.60
CA LEU A 9 19.76 17.02 -31.26
C LEU A 9 18.88 16.11 -30.35
N LEU A 10 19.46 15.41 -29.38
CA LEU A 10 19.53 15.86 -27.99
C LEU A 10 18.15 16.15 -27.37
N THR A 11 17.55 15.14 -26.73
CA THR A 11 17.02 15.29 -25.38
C THR A 11 17.02 13.92 -24.71
N SER A 12 18.07 13.72 -23.94
CA SER A 12 18.14 12.77 -22.84
C SER A 12 16.84 12.90 -22.05
N LEU A 13 15.93 11.95 -22.22
CA LEU A 13 14.89 11.72 -21.23
C LEU A 13 15.65 11.24 -19.99
N LEU A 14 16.01 12.20 -19.15
CA LEU A 14 16.20 12.04 -17.74
C LEU A 14 14.94 11.32 -17.24
N SER A 15 14.96 10.00 -17.22
CA SER A 15 14.10 9.23 -16.35
C SER A 15 14.49 9.66 -14.95
N CYS A 16 13.81 10.70 -14.46
CA CYS A 16 13.75 11.05 -13.06
C CYS A 16 13.19 9.80 -12.39
N THR A 17 14.11 8.94 -11.96
CA THR A 17 13.79 7.84 -11.08
C THR A 17 13.65 8.54 -9.75
N ASP A 18 12.49 9.13 -9.51
CA ASP A 18 12.07 9.52 -8.18
C ASP A 18 12.00 8.21 -7.40
N LYS A 19 13.16 7.83 -6.84
CA LYS A 19 13.23 6.85 -5.77
C LYS A 19 12.40 7.47 -4.68
N ALA A 20 11.14 7.07 -4.60
CA ALA A 20 10.27 7.44 -3.52
C ALA A 20 11.01 7.06 -2.23
N THR A 21 11.57 8.07 -1.59
CA THR A 21 12.37 7.95 -0.38
C THR A 21 11.39 7.78 0.76
N LEU A 22 11.59 6.73 1.56
CA LEU A 22 10.96 6.61 2.87
C LEU A 22 11.15 7.95 3.59
N ASN A 23 10.07 8.53 4.13
CA ASN A 23 10.19 9.81 4.80
C ASN A 23 11.04 9.62 6.07
N PRO A 24 12.30 10.12 6.09
CA PRO A 24 13.19 9.85 7.22
C PRO A 24 12.76 10.63 8.47
N GLU A 25 11.90 11.64 8.33
CA GLU A 25 11.32 12.45 9.41
C GLU A 25 9.99 11.90 9.94
N GLY A 26 9.54 10.75 9.44
CA GLY A 26 8.23 10.18 9.76
C GLY A 26 8.13 9.66 11.19
N GLY A 27 7.90 10.53 12.17
CA GLY A 27 7.38 10.24 13.51
C GLY A 27 8.00 9.05 14.28
N ASP A 28 7.31 8.64 15.34
CA ASP A 28 7.68 7.47 16.11
C ASP A 28 7.34 6.18 15.34
N VAL A 29 8.17 5.15 15.50
CA VAL A 29 7.83 3.80 15.03
C VAL A 29 6.80 3.20 15.99
N LEU A 30 5.63 2.88 15.45
CA LEU A 30 4.52 2.27 16.18
C LEU A 30 4.47 0.77 15.89
N GLU A 31 4.03 -0.01 16.86
CA GLU A 31 3.68 -1.42 16.68
C GLU A 31 2.20 -1.62 17.04
N SER A 32 1.46 -2.32 16.18
CA SER A 32 0.03 -2.55 16.40
C SER A 32 -0.44 -3.87 15.78
N SER A 33 -1.46 -4.46 16.39
CA SER A 33 -2.25 -5.53 15.80
C SER A 33 -3.13 -4.96 14.68
N ALA A 34 -3.16 -5.64 13.55
CA ALA A 34 -3.98 -5.28 12.42
C ALA A 34 -4.60 -6.51 11.76
N THR A 35 -5.67 -6.30 11.01
CA THR A 35 -6.23 -7.30 10.10
C THR A 35 -5.94 -6.86 8.67
N LEU A 36 -5.17 -7.68 7.95
CA LEU A 36 -4.99 -7.55 6.51
C LEU A 36 -6.23 -8.09 5.80
N ARG A 37 -6.88 -7.25 5.01
CA ARG A 37 -8.01 -7.61 4.15
C ARG A 37 -7.48 -7.86 2.73
N GLY A 38 -7.82 -9.01 2.17
CA GLY A 38 -7.55 -9.31 0.76
C GLY A 38 -8.37 -8.45 -0.19
N ASN A 39 -8.09 -8.56 -1.48
CA ASN A 39 -8.84 -7.83 -2.49
C ASN A 39 -10.25 -8.43 -2.65
N SER A 40 -11.26 -7.69 -2.22
CA SER A 40 -12.67 -8.10 -2.29
C SER A 40 -13.45 -7.37 -3.39
N LEU A 41 -12.80 -6.63 -4.29
CA LEU A 41 -13.47 -5.96 -5.41
C LEU A 41 -14.38 -6.88 -6.26
N PRO A 42 -14.05 -8.16 -6.52
CA PRO A 42 -14.91 -9.05 -7.29
C PRO A 42 -16.29 -9.32 -6.68
N VAL A 43 -16.46 -9.08 -5.39
CA VAL A 43 -17.70 -9.30 -4.63
C VAL A 43 -18.20 -8.01 -3.99
N ASP A 44 -17.92 -6.87 -4.62
CA ASP A 44 -18.36 -5.55 -4.17
C ASP A 44 -17.77 -5.11 -2.80
N GLY A 45 -16.55 -5.57 -2.49
CA GLY A 45 -15.77 -5.09 -1.37
C GLY A 45 -14.77 -4.00 -1.76
N CYS A 46 -13.73 -3.84 -0.94
CA CYS A 46 -12.62 -2.93 -1.23
C CYS A 46 -11.37 -3.67 -1.70
N ASP A 47 -10.44 -2.93 -2.33
CA ASP A 47 -9.09 -3.43 -2.60
C ASP A 47 -8.37 -3.77 -1.29
N ALA A 48 -7.27 -4.50 -1.37
CA ALA A 48 -6.54 -4.96 -0.19
C ALA A 48 -6.05 -3.80 0.68
N HIS A 49 -6.29 -3.90 1.98
CA HIS A 49 -6.01 -2.83 2.94
C HIS A 49 -5.78 -3.37 4.36
N LEU A 50 -5.30 -2.51 5.26
CA LEU A 50 -5.09 -2.84 6.66
C LEU A 50 -6.18 -2.19 7.53
N TRP A 51 -6.74 -2.98 8.46
CA TRP A 51 -7.53 -2.48 9.59
C TRP A 51 -6.68 -2.50 10.84
N LEU A 52 -6.26 -1.34 11.32
CA LEU A 52 -5.48 -1.21 12.54
C LEU A 52 -6.42 -1.16 13.73
N MET A 53 -6.07 -1.90 14.79
CA MET A 53 -6.78 -1.86 16.06
C MET A 53 -6.10 -0.83 16.98
N THR A 54 -6.87 0.06 17.61
CA THR A 54 -6.34 0.94 18.66
C THR A 54 -6.02 0.12 19.92
N THR A 55 -4.81 0.28 20.46
CA THR A 55 -4.37 -0.29 21.75
C THR A 55 -4.55 0.69 22.91
N GLY A 56 -5.61 1.49 22.87
CA GLY A 56 -5.96 2.42 23.95
C GLY A 56 -6.89 1.74 24.97
N THR A 57 -6.67 1.98 26.26
CA THR A 57 -7.55 1.54 27.35
C THR A 57 -8.88 2.32 27.40
N SER A 58 -9.14 3.22 26.46
CA SER A 58 -10.43 3.90 26.35
C SER A 58 -11.43 2.99 25.65
N SER A 59 -12.71 3.13 26.00
CA SER A 59 -13.86 2.44 25.38
C SER A 59 -14.08 2.81 23.90
N ASP A 60 -13.13 3.51 23.26
CA ASP A 60 -13.18 4.03 21.90
C ASP A 60 -12.19 3.24 21.01
N SER A 61 -12.26 1.90 21.07
CA SER A 61 -11.49 0.98 20.22
C SER A 61 -12.00 1.04 18.77
N ARG A 62 -11.80 2.17 18.10
CA ARG A 62 -12.17 2.33 16.70
C ARG A 62 -11.11 1.69 15.83
N THR A 63 -11.52 0.76 14.98
CA THR A 63 -10.69 0.30 13.88
C THR A 63 -10.54 1.41 12.85
N TYR A 64 -9.36 1.54 12.26
CA TYR A 64 -9.14 2.51 11.20
C TYR A 64 -8.39 1.89 10.03
N ILE A 65 -8.82 2.28 8.83
CA ILE A 65 -8.24 1.81 7.58
C ILE A 65 -6.93 2.57 7.33
N ARG A 66 -5.89 1.84 6.91
CA ARG A 66 -4.64 2.38 6.40
C ARG A 66 -4.23 1.67 5.12
N LEU A 67 -3.52 2.40 4.27
CA LEU A 67 -2.80 1.85 3.14
C LEU A 67 -1.30 2.11 3.29
N PRO A 68 -0.42 1.13 3.02
CA PRO A 68 1.00 1.40 2.91
C PRO A 68 1.28 2.41 1.80
N THR A 69 2.34 3.20 1.96
CA THR A 69 2.90 3.99 0.87
C THR A 69 3.31 3.09 -0.29
N GLN A 70 3.39 3.63 -1.51
CA GLN A 70 3.81 2.85 -2.68
C GLN A 70 5.18 2.17 -2.47
N VAL A 71 6.07 2.81 -1.71
CA VAL A 71 7.40 2.29 -1.36
C VAL A 71 7.31 1.03 -0.50
N THR A 72 6.40 1.02 0.47
CA THR A 72 6.30 -0.02 1.49
C THR A 72 5.20 -1.04 1.22
N ARG A 73 4.31 -0.76 0.26
CA ARG A 73 3.25 -1.66 -0.24
C ARG A 73 3.73 -3.07 -0.59
N PRO A 74 4.93 -3.29 -1.18
CA PRO A 74 5.43 -4.64 -1.45
C PRO A 74 5.54 -5.55 -0.21
N LEU A 75 5.66 -5.00 1.01
CA LEU A 75 5.61 -5.79 2.24
C LEU A 75 4.25 -6.45 2.43
N MET A 76 3.17 -5.68 2.25
CA MET A 76 1.80 -6.18 2.31
C MET A 76 1.51 -7.14 1.15
N ASP A 77 1.95 -6.81 -0.06
CA ASP A 77 1.68 -7.62 -1.26
C ASP A 77 2.32 -9.01 -1.16
N ARG A 78 3.50 -9.15 -0.54
CA ARG A 78 4.11 -10.46 -0.29
C ARG A 78 3.24 -11.36 0.59
N VAL A 79 2.60 -10.79 1.61
CA VAL A 79 1.66 -11.55 2.46
C VAL A 79 0.43 -11.96 1.66
N ILE A 80 -0.13 -11.05 0.85
CA ILE A 80 -1.27 -11.34 -0.03
C ILE A 80 -0.93 -12.45 -1.02
N GLN A 81 0.22 -12.37 -1.68
CA GLN A 81 0.68 -13.38 -2.64
C GLN A 81 0.81 -14.76 -2.00
N ALA A 82 1.31 -14.83 -0.75
CA ALA A 82 1.37 -16.09 -0.01
C ALA A 82 -0.04 -16.66 0.26
N GLN A 83 -1.02 -15.81 0.57
CA GLN A 83 -2.42 -16.24 0.76
C GLN A 83 -3.07 -16.67 -0.55
N VAL A 84 -2.81 -15.97 -1.66
CA VAL A 84 -3.27 -16.35 -3.01
C VAL A 84 -2.71 -17.72 -3.41
N ALA A 85 -1.42 -17.95 -3.16
CA ALA A 85 -0.79 -19.24 -3.43
C ALA A 85 -1.41 -20.36 -2.58
N ALA A 86 -1.76 -20.07 -1.32
CA ALA A 86 -2.41 -21.03 -0.43
C ALA A 86 -3.88 -21.31 -0.78
N SER A 87 -4.61 -20.34 -1.35
CA SER A 87 -6.03 -20.51 -1.70
C SER A 87 -6.25 -21.32 -2.98
N GLY A 88 -5.28 -21.32 -3.91
CA GLY A 88 -5.39 -22.00 -5.20
C GLY A 88 -6.36 -21.35 -6.20
N THR A 89 -6.95 -20.19 -5.86
CA THR A 89 -7.98 -19.51 -6.67
C THR A 89 -7.43 -18.38 -7.54
N GLY A 90 -6.12 -18.09 -7.46
CA GLY A 90 -5.49 -16.97 -8.19
C GLY A 90 -5.84 -15.59 -7.62
N TYR A 91 -6.67 -15.53 -6.57
CA TYR A 91 -7.02 -14.33 -5.81
C TYR A 91 -7.27 -14.69 -4.35
N TRP A 92 -7.23 -13.71 -3.45
CA TRP A 92 -7.53 -13.91 -2.03
C TRP A 92 -8.40 -12.77 -1.52
N MET A 93 -9.60 -13.12 -1.04
CA MET A 93 -10.59 -12.18 -0.49
C MET A 93 -10.75 -12.34 1.02
N GLY A 94 -9.88 -13.13 1.66
CA GLY A 94 -9.97 -13.43 3.08
C GLY A 94 -9.42 -12.30 3.95
N SER A 95 -9.27 -12.61 5.23
CA SER A 95 -8.58 -11.76 6.20
C SER A 95 -7.46 -12.55 6.89
N LYS A 96 -6.39 -11.85 7.24
CA LYS A 96 -5.29 -12.40 8.05
C LYS A 96 -4.95 -11.41 9.15
N ASP A 97 -5.00 -11.86 10.40
CA ASP A 97 -4.50 -11.06 11.51
C ASP A 97 -2.97 -11.06 11.49
N VAL A 98 -2.40 -9.87 11.69
CA VAL A 98 -0.97 -9.59 11.60
C VAL A 98 -0.57 -8.63 12.71
N THR A 99 0.71 -8.64 13.06
CA THR A 99 1.33 -7.52 13.78
C THR A 99 2.14 -6.71 12.78
N ILE A 100 2.00 -5.39 12.83
CA ILE A 100 2.74 -4.49 11.95
C ILE A 100 3.62 -3.53 12.75
N ARG A 101 4.75 -3.16 12.17
CA ARG A 101 5.51 -1.98 12.60
C ARG A 101 5.42 -0.92 11.51
N TYR A 102 5.10 0.31 11.88
CA TYR A 102 4.83 1.36 10.91
C TYR A 102 5.17 2.77 11.44
N ARG A 103 5.20 3.73 10.52
CA ARG A 103 5.23 5.18 10.81
C ARG A 103 4.05 5.85 10.13
N GLU A 104 3.40 6.78 10.81
CA GLU A 104 2.38 7.64 10.18
C GLU A 104 3.08 8.64 9.24
N THR A 105 2.55 8.85 8.05
CA THR A 105 3.15 9.74 7.04
C THR A 105 2.54 11.15 7.06
N GLY A 106 1.37 11.31 7.67
CA GLY A 106 0.53 12.51 7.57
C GLY A 106 -0.16 12.68 6.22
N GLN A 107 0.02 11.76 5.28
CA GLN A 107 -0.58 11.79 3.95
C GLN A 107 -1.85 10.93 3.87
N THR A 108 -2.69 11.20 2.87
CA THR A 108 -3.84 10.36 2.51
C THR A 108 -3.65 9.77 1.12
N THR A 109 -4.40 8.72 0.83
CA THR A 109 -4.53 8.13 -0.49
C THR A 109 -5.93 7.56 -0.66
N THR A 110 -6.25 7.16 -1.89
CA THR A 110 -7.56 6.63 -2.25
C THR A 110 -7.57 5.11 -2.13
N LEU A 111 -8.49 4.57 -1.33
CA LEU A 111 -8.87 3.17 -1.36
C LEU A 111 -10.01 2.97 -2.36
N GLN A 112 -9.81 2.08 -3.33
CA GLN A 112 -10.87 1.69 -4.26
C GLN A 112 -11.80 0.66 -3.62
N CYS A 113 -13.10 0.88 -3.78
CA CYS A 113 -14.15 -0.07 -3.43
C CYS A 113 -15.08 -0.34 -4.62
N GLY A 114 -15.98 -1.30 -4.44
CA GLY A 114 -16.92 -1.74 -5.48
C GLY A 114 -17.83 -0.62 -6.01
N TRP A 115 -18.41 -0.86 -7.18
CA TRP A 115 -19.21 0.11 -7.96
C TRP A 115 -18.54 1.46 -8.23
N GLY A 116 -17.21 1.50 -8.27
CA GLY A 116 -16.47 2.75 -8.48
C GLY A 116 -16.41 3.66 -7.25
N ALA A 117 -16.90 3.19 -6.10
CA ALA A 117 -16.79 3.93 -4.84
C ALA A 117 -15.32 4.07 -4.42
N THR A 118 -15.00 5.18 -3.77
CA THR A 118 -13.67 5.44 -3.25
C THR A 118 -13.75 6.00 -1.84
N GLN A 119 -12.71 5.73 -1.04
CA GLN A 119 -12.58 6.24 0.31
C GLN A 119 -11.18 6.84 0.47
N GLU A 120 -11.09 8.08 0.97
CA GLU A 120 -9.82 8.63 1.41
C GLU A 120 -9.40 7.99 2.74
N VAL A 121 -8.18 7.46 2.77
CA VAL A 121 -7.59 6.81 3.95
C VAL A 121 -6.19 7.34 4.18
N LYS A 122 -5.75 7.36 5.44
CA LYS A 122 -4.38 7.75 5.79
C LYS A 122 -3.38 6.71 5.29
N THR A 123 -2.19 7.16 4.91
CA THR A 123 -1.09 6.27 4.54
C THR A 123 -0.11 6.05 5.70
N ILE A 124 0.56 4.92 5.66
CA ILE A 124 1.63 4.56 6.60
C ILE A 124 2.86 4.11 5.83
N ASP A 125 4.04 4.40 6.36
CA ASP A 125 5.24 3.67 5.97
C ASP A 125 5.24 2.35 6.74
N LEU A 126 4.88 1.27 6.05
CA LEU A 126 4.90 -0.08 6.61
C LEU A 126 6.36 -0.56 6.68
N LEU A 127 6.85 -0.82 7.88
CA LEU A 127 8.25 -1.21 8.11
C LEU A 127 8.39 -2.72 8.25
N ASP A 128 7.39 -3.37 8.85
CA ASP A 128 7.36 -4.82 9.05
C ASP A 128 5.91 -5.33 9.13
N ILE A 129 5.70 -6.59 8.74
CA ILE A 129 4.42 -7.30 8.82
C ILE A 129 4.68 -8.80 9.09
N ARG A 130 4.10 -9.32 10.17
CA ARG A 130 4.23 -10.71 10.62
C ARG A 130 2.86 -11.34 10.86
#